data_AF-A0A838ILU0-F1
#
_entry.id   AF-A0A838ILU0-F1
#
_cell.length_a   1.000
_cell.length_b   1.000
_cell.length_c   1.000
_cell.angle_alpha   90.00
_cell.angle_beta   90.00
_cell.angle_gamma   90.00
#
_symmetry.space_group_name_H-M   'P 1'
#
loop_
_entity.id
_entity.type
_entity.pdbx_description
1 polymer ?
#
loop_
_entity_poly.entity_id
_entity_poly.type
_entity_poly.pdbx_seq_one_letter_code
_entity_poly.pdbx_strand_id
1 'polypeptide(L)'
;MRRFWPAFVVVLGISLWAQLFLSALLAEYRFADTRMLYLLAYVASLFVLMGGVGARHVVTLQFVFVASFLPGLLLLPVEDQIALGEGWGALWLCATLAVFMVLATSFDSPTGEPAGKALEARERGLAQDVAFDYRWYFGSRLAVVLFLYGVCVYAVFFDATILAHVAGNYVGSEAVAVSFLAVFMFFVWCMVVYLMVLVPTMNLEYDQRRLARTLEAVALKHTPSVAYARILGWIGVGIAVALALWLSGG
;
A
#
# COMPACT_ATOMS: atom_id res chain seq x y z
N MET A 1 -15.58 9.66 -5.07
CA MET A 1 -14.32 9.26 -4.41
C MET A 1 -13.13 9.12 -5.36
N ARG A 2 -13.23 8.44 -6.53
CA ARG A 2 -12.09 8.23 -7.45
C ARG A 2 -11.24 9.46 -7.78
N ARG A 3 -11.85 10.63 -8.04
CA ARG A 3 -11.11 11.88 -8.34
C ARG A 3 -10.27 12.41 -7.17
N PHE A 4 -10.68 12.12 -5.94
CA PHE A 4 -10.04 12.62 -4.73
C PHE A 4 -9.09 11.60 -4.08
N TRP A 5 -9.13 10.34 -4.52
CA TRP A 5 -8.23 9.29 -4.03
C TRP A 5 -6.74 9.70 -4.03
N PRO A 6 -6.16 10.22 -5.14
CA PRO A 6 -4.73 10.55 -5.13
C PRO A 6 -4.43 11.68 -4.15
N ALA A 7 -5.33 12.66 -4.02
CA ALA A 7 -5.19 13.73 -3.05
C ALA A 7 -5.18 13.19 -1.61
N PHE A 8 -6.10 12.29 -1.26
CA PHE A 8 -6.14 11.70 0.09
C PHE A 8 -4.92 10.82 0.38
N VAL A 9 -4.47 10.01 -0.58
CA VAL A 9 -3.26 9.17 -0.42
C VAL A 9 -2.01 10.04 -0.27
N VAL A 10 -1.89 11.11 -1.07
CA VAL A 10 -0.78 12.06 -0.95
C VAL A 10 -0.83 12.78 0.39
N VAL A 11 -2.00 13.27 0.82
CA VAL A 11 -2.14 13.96 2.12
C VAL A 11 -1.76 13.03 3.28
N LEU A 12 -2.24 11.78 3.29
CA LEU A 12 -1.88 10.82 4.32
C LEU A 12 -0.41 10.40 4.24
N GLY A 13 0.14 10.22 3.05
CA GLY A 13 1.55 9.89 2.85
C GLY A 13 2.48 11.02 3.28
N ILE A 14 2.14 12.28 2.99
CA ILE A 14 2.85 13.47 3.47
C ILE A 14 2.69 13.60 4.99
N SER A 15 1.51 13.30 5.53
CA SER A 15 1.29 13.29 6.99
C SER A 15 2.20 12.26 7.69
N LEU A 16 2.30 11.04 7.15
CA LEU A 16 3.22 10.02 7.66
C LEU A 16 4.67 10.46 7.58
N TRP A 17 5.07 11.00 6.42
CA TRP A 17 6.40 11.54 6.23
C TRP A 17 6.72 12.66 7.23
N ALA A 18 5.77 13.57 7.45
CA ALA A 18 5.96 14.70 8.36
C ALA A 18 6.07 14.24 9.82
N GLN A 19 5.25 13.27 10.24
CA GLN A 19 5.32 12.69 11.58
C GLN A 19 6.68 12.04 11.85
N LEU A 20 7.31 11.44 10.83
CA LEU A 20 8.58 10.73 10.96
C LEU A 20 9.80 11.63 10.82
N PHE A 21 9.80 12.55 9.85
CA PHE A 21 11.02 13.22 9.41
C PHE A 21 10.98 14.74 9.46
N LEU A 22 9.84 15.38 9.73
CA LEU A 22 9.77 16.84 9.68
C LEU A 22 10.66 17.48 10.76
N SER A 23 10.66 16.94 11.98
CA SER A 23 11.51 17.45 13.07
C SER A 23 12.99 17.30 12.72
N ALA A 24 13.41 16.09 12.35
CA ALA A 24 14.79 15.78 11.98
C ALA A 24 15.27 16.62 10.78
N LEU A 25 14.42 16.80 9.77
CA LEU A 25 14.72 17.63 8.61
C LEU A 25 14.93 19.10 9.03
N LEU A 26 14.04 19.65 9.86
CA LEU A 26 14.16 21.03 10.36
C LEU A 26 15.39 21.21 11.25
N ALA A 27 15.78 20.19 12.01
CA ALA A 27 16.99 20.19 12.80
C ALA A 27 18.25 20.23 11.90
N GLU A 28 18.29 19.42 10.84
CA GLU A 28 19.42 19.37 9.90
C GLU A 28 19.69 20.72 9.22
N TYR A 29 18.64 21.49 8.91
CA TYR A 29 18.76 22.84 8.35
C TYR A 29 19.33 23.88 9.32
N ARG A 30 19.35 23.62 10.63
CA ARG A 30 19.89 24.55 11.64
C ARG A 30 21.40 24.40 11.82
N PHE A 31 21.99 23.29 11.37
CA PHE A 31 23.43 23.06 11.47
C PHE A 31 24.17 23.67 10.27
N ALA A 32 25.37 24.20 10.53
CA ALA A 32 26.21 24.81 9.49
C ALA A 32 26.72 23.81 8.45
N ASP A 33 26.89 22.54 8.84
CA ASP A 33 27.32 21.44 7.97
C ASP A 33 26.14 20.50 7.68
N THR A 34 25.32 20.88 6.71
CA THR A 34 24.19 20.07 6.27
C THR A 34 24.68 18.77 5.61
N ARG A 35 24.36 17.62 6.20
CA ARG A 35 24.75 16.32 5.66
C ARG A 35 23.77 15.89 4.57
N MET A 36 24.15 16.11 3.31
CA MET A 36 23.32 15.84 2.14
C MET A 36 22.74 14.41 2.08
N LEU A 37 23.45 13.42 2.63
CA LEU A 37 22.99 12.03 2.69
C LEU A 37 21.74 11.86 3.57
N TYR A 38 21.63 12.61 4.67
CA TYR A 38 20.49 12.57 5.59
C TYR A 38 19.26 13.18 4.94
N LEU A 39 19.43 14.35 4.30
CA LEU A 39 18.38 14.98 3.50
C LEU A 39 17.85 14.04 2.42
N LEU A 40 18.72 13.37 1.68
CA LEU A 40 18.32 12.40 0.66
C LEU A 40 17.53 11.24 1.27
N ALA A 41 17.97 10.70 2.39
CA ALA A 41 17.27 9.62 3.08
C ALA A 41 15.85 10.03 3.53
N TYR A 42 15.69 11.26 4.05
CA TYR A 42 14.38 11.77 4.48
C TYR A 42 13.45 12.03 3.29
N VAL A 43 13.96 12.60 2.20
CA VAL A 43 13.14 13.01 1.04
C VAL A 43 12.86 11.84 0.09
N ALA A 44 13.68 10.78 0.07
CA ALA A 44 13.52 9.62 -0.82
C ALA A 44 12.09 9.03 -0.77
N SER A 45 11.51 8.92 0.42
CA SER A 45 10.16 8.38 0.61
C SER A 45 9.07 9.24 -0.06
N LEU A 46 9.24 10.56 -0.16
CA LEU A 46 8.31 11.43 -0.90
C LEU A 46 8.37 11.16 -2.40
N PHE A 47 9.55 10.90 -2.97
CA PHE A 47 9.65 10.53 -4.39
C PHE A 47 8.99 9.19 -4.66
N VAL A 48 9.15 8.21 -3.76
CA VAL A 48 8.48 6.91 -3.86
C VAL A 48 6.97 7.07 -3.72
N LEU A 49 6.48 7.92 -2.82
CA LEU A 49 5.06 8.24 -2.69
C LEU A 49 4.51 8.82 -4.00
N MET A 50 5.14 9.87 -4.53
CA MET A 50 4.69 10.55 -5.75
C MET A 50 4.76 9.62 -6.96
N GLY A 51 5.82 8.82 -7.09
CA GLY A 51 5.95 7.80 -8.12
C GLY A 51 4.88 6.71 -8.00
N GLY A 52 4.61 6.23 -6.79
CA GLY A 52 3.58 5.24 -6.50
C GLY A 52 2.17 5.75 -6.81
N VAL A 53 1.86 7.00 -6.46
CA VAL A 53 0.58 7.65 -6.76
C VAL A 53 0.43 7.92 -8.25
N GLY A 54 1.49 8.43 -8.90
CA GLY A 54 1.50 8.72 -10.34
C GLY A 54 1.35 7.46 -11.19
N ALA A 55 2.10 6.40 -10.85
CA ALA A 55 1.98 5.08 -11.49
C ALA A 55 0.74 4.30 -11.05
N ARG A 56 0.07 4.74 -9.98
CA ARG A 56 -1.09 4.06 -9.36
C ARG A 56 -0.79 2.61 -8.99
N HIS A 57 0.43 2.35 -8.51
CA HIS A 57 0.92 1.01 -8.23
C HIS A 57 0.75 0.68 -6.75
N VAL A 58 -0.24 -0.14 -6.42
CA VAL A 58 -0.64 -0.46 -5.03
C VAL A 58 0.50 -1.09 -4.24
N VAL A 59 1.26 -2.00 -4.85
CA VAL A 59 2.43 -2.64 -4.21
C VAL A 59 3.52 -1.62 -3.87
N THR A 60 3.73 -0.63 -4.74
CA THR A 60 4.70 0.45 -4.46
C THR A 60 4.25 1.29 -3.28
N LEU A 61 2.96 1.63 -3.22
CA LEU A 61 2.41 2.43 -2.13
C LEU A 61 2.39 1.70 -0.79
N GLN A 62 2.16 0.39 -0.77
CA GLN A 62 2.11 -0.35 0.50
C GLN A 62 3.48 -0.79 0.99
N PHE A 63 4.33 -1.31 0.11
CA PHE A 63 5.57 -1.95 0.53
C PHE A 63 6.76 -1.05 0.29
N VAL A 64 6.93 -0.56 -0.94
CA VAL A 64 8.14 0.20 -1.31
C VAL A 64 8.16 1.55 -0.60
N PHE A 65 7.03 2.22 -0.50
CA PHE A 65 6.90 3.49 0.24
C PHE A 65 7.18 3.28 1.73
N VAL A 66 6.59 2.27 2.36
CA VAL A 66 6.84 2.02 3.79
C VAL A 66 8.29 1.61 4.04
N ALA A 67 8.86 0.74 3.20
CA ALA A 67 10.26 0.36 3.29
C ALA A 67 11.22 1.53 3.04
N SER A 68 10.81 2.53 2.24
CA SER A 68 11.62 3.72 1.98
C SER A 68 11.80 4.63 3.19
N PHE A 69 11.05 4.42 4.28
CA PHE A 69 11.30 5.08 5.56
C PHE A 69 12.51 4.51 6.31
N LEU A 70 12.91 3.26 6.04
CA LEU A 70 13.97 2.59 6.80
C LEU A 70 15.32 3.34 6.78
N PRO A 71 15.83 3.82 5.63
CA PRO A 71 17.09 4.58 5.62
C PRO A 71 17.00 5.86 6.46
N GLY A 72 15.87 6.57 6.39
CA GLY A 72 15.65 7.78 7.19
C GLY A 72 15.57 7.49 8.68
N LEU A 73 14.89 6.41 9.07
CA LEU A 73 14.79 5.97 10.46
C LEU A 73 16.15 5.53 11.03
N LEU A 74 16.97 4.83 10.25
CA LEU A 74 18.32 4.41 10.66
C LEU A 74 19.28 5.58 10.87
N LEU A 75 19.04 6.70 10.17
CA LEU A 75 19.85 7.91 10.23
C LEU A 75 19.25 8.99 11.12
N LEU A 76 18.13 8.72 11.79
CA LEU A 76 17.46 9.67 12.66
C LEU A 76 18.31 9.91 13.93
N PRO A 77 18.42 11.15 14.45
CA PRO A 77 19.04 11.40 15.75
C PRO A 77 18.37 10.58 16.87
N VAL A 78 19.14 10.19 17.88
CA VAL A 78 18.65 9.34 18.98
C VAL A 78 17.50 10.02 19.73
N GLU A 79 17.56 11.34 19.86
CA GLU A 79 16.54 12.15 20.52
C GLU A 79 15.19 12.08 19.77
N ASP A 80 15.22 12.16 18.43
CA ASP A 80 14.01 12.02 17.61
C ASP A 80 13.49 10.58 17.62
N GLN A 81 14.38 9.57 17.71
CA GLN A 81 13.96 8.17 17.84
C GLN A 81 13.23 7.92 19.16
N ILE A 82 13.73 8.52 20.25
CA ILE A 82 13.08 8.47 21.56
C ILE A 82 11.72 9.19 21.50
N ALA A 83 11.67 10.38 20.89
CA ALA A 83 10.41 11.13 20.74
C ALA A 83 9.36 10.38 19.91
N LEU A 84 9.77 9.58 18.92
CA LEU A 84 8.87 8.69 18.17
C LEU A 84 8.33 7.54 19.02
N GLY A 85 9.13 7.04 19.96
CA GLY A 85 8.76 5.96 20.87
C GLY A 85 7.96 6.41 22.09
N GLU A 86 8.05 7.68 22.47
CA GLU A 86 7.42 8.23 23.66
C GLU A 86 6.01 8.79 23.40
N GLY A 87 5.05 8.35 24.21
CA GLY A 87 3.71 8.95 24.29
C GLY A 87 2.78 8.63 23.11
N TRP A 88 1.99 9.63 22.72
CA TRP A 88 0.93 9.47 21.71
C TRP A 88 1.44 9.40 20.26
N GLY A 89 2.70 9.78 20.01
CA GLY A 89 3.27 9.87 18.66
C GLY A 89 3.23 8.53 17.92
N ALA A 90 3.67 7.45 18.57
CA ALA A 90 3.63 6.10 18.02
C ALA A 90 2.21 5.65 17.63
N LEU A 91 1.21 5.96 18.47
CA LEU A 91 -0.19 5.62 18.21
C LEU A 91 -0.74 6.36 16.99
N TRP A 92 -0.48 7.66 16.89
CA TRP A 92 -0.89 8.46 15.74
C TRP A 92 -0.20 8.01 14.45
N LEU A 93 1.08 7.66 14.52
CA LEU A 93 1.82 7.12 13.39
C LEU A 93 1.19 5.80 12.91
N CYS A 94 0.91 4.89 13.83
CA CYS A 94 0.28 3.61 13.52
C CYS A 94 -1.12 3.79 12.91
N ALA A 95 -1.94 4.67 13.49
CA ALA A 95 -3.28 4.97 12.98
C ALA A 95 -3.21 5.59 11.58
N THR A 96 -2.31 6.56 11.36
CA THR A 96 -2.12 7.19 10.05
C THR A 96 -1.66 6.16 9.03
N LEU A 97 -0.75 5.25 9.41
CA LEU A 97 -0.24 4.18 8.54
C LEU A 97 -1.35 3.20 8.18
N ALA A 98 -2.17 2.80 9.15
CA ALA A 98 -3.33 1.94 8.94
C ALA A 98 -4.29 2.53 7.91
N VAL A 99 -4.69 3.79 8.12
CA VAL A 99 -5.61 4.50 7.23
C VAL A 99 -5.00 4.68 5.85
N PHE A 100 -3.70 5.01 5.78
CA PHE A 100 -2.96 5.10 4.52
C PHE A 100 -2.95 3.78 3.76
N MET A 101 -2.59 2.67 4.40
CA MET A 101 -2.55 1.34 3.76
C MET A 101 -3.90 0.97 3.17
N VAL A 102 -4.96 1.21 3.93
CA VAL A 102 -6.32 0.86 3.51
C VAL A 102 -6.77 1.77 2.37
N LEU A 103 -6.51 3.06 2.47
CA LEU A 103 -6.83 3.95 1.37
C LEU A 103 -6.03 3.62 0.11
N ALA A 104 -4.76 3.25 0.25
CA ALA A 104 -3.92 2.81 -0.86
C ALA A 104 -4.45 1.52 -1.52
N THR A 105 -5.00 0.57 -0.73
CA THR A 105 -5.70 -0.63 -1.29
C THR A 105 -7.03 -0.31 -1.95
N SER A 106 -7.74 0.73 -1.48
CA SER A 106 -9.10 1.06 -1.94
C SER A 106 -9.15 1.62 -3.36
N PHE A 107 -8.00 1.75 -4.03
CA PHE A 107 -7.95 2.17 -5.41
C PHE A 107 -8.55 1.10 -6.31
N ASP A 108 -9.77 1.37 -6.75
CA ASP A 108 -10.38 0.73 -7.91
C ASP A 108 -9.44 0.89 -9.11
N SER A 109 -8.89 -0.22 -9.61
CA SER A 109 -8.01 -0.23 -10.78
C SER A 109 -8.60 0.65 -11.90
N PRO A 110 -7.79 1.48 -12.60
CA PRO A 110 -8.29 2.37 -13.64
C PRO A 110 -8.80 1.60 -14.85
N THR A 111 -8.48 0.31 -14.95
CA THR A 111 -9.09 -0.57 -15.94
C THR A 111 -10.55 -0.87 -15.64
N GLY A 112 -11.04 -0.63 -14.41
CA GLY A 112 -12.45 -0.38 -14.05
C GLY A 112 -13.50 -1.39 -14.47
N GLU A 113 -13.09 -2.43 -15.15
CA GLU A 113 -13.87 -3.40 -15.86
C GLU A 113 -12.97 -4.63 -15.88
N PRO A 114 -13.31 -5.71 -15.15
CA PRO A 114 -12.71 -7.00 -15.43
C PRO A 114 -12.97 -7.21 -16.92
N ALA A 115 -11.92 -7.34 -17.74
CA ALA A 115 -12.03 -7.30 -19.21
C ALA A 115 -13.02 -8.32 -19.80
N GLY A 116 -13.55 -9.26 -19.00
CA GLY A 116 -14.67 -10.13 -19.36
C GLY A 116 -15.95 -9.96 -18.53
N LYS A 117 -15.93 -9.33 -17.35
CA LYS A 117 -17.18 -8.97 -16.64
C LYS A 117 -17.79 -7.68 -17.17
N ALA A 118 -17.02 -6.82 -17.82
CA ALA A 118 -17.56 -5.70 -18.58
C ALA A 118 -18.37 -6.14 -19.78
N LEU A 119 -17.89 -7.15 -20.49
CA LEU A 119 -18.62 -7.75 -21.61
C LEU A 119 -19.88 -8.46 -21.09
N GLU A 120 -19.78 -9.31 -20.05
CA GLU A 120 -20.94 -10.01 -19.48
C GLU A 120 -21.93 -9.11 -18.71
N ALA A 121 -21.46 -8.06 -18.02
CA ALA A 121 -22.33 -7.16 -17.25
C ALA A 121 -22.95 -6.06 -18.12
N ARG A 122 -22.35 -5.73 -19.26
CA ARG A 122 -23.01 -4.95 -20.33
C ARG A 122 -24.06 -5.78 -21.07
N GLU A 123 -23.91 -7.11 -21.10
CA GLU A 123 -24.94 -8.05 -21.60
C GLU A 123 -26.05 -8.38 -20.58
N ARG A 124 -25.80 -8.30 -19.26
CA ARG A 124 -26.79 -8.67 -18.21
C ARG A 124 -27.27 -7.54 -17.30
N GLY A 125 -26.82 -6.30 -17.47
CA GLY A 125 -27.28 -5.15 -16.66
C GLY A 125 -26.91 -5.18 -15.16
N LEU A 126 -26.01 -6.08 -14.74
CA LEU A 126 -25.72 -6.39 -13.32
C LEU A 126 -24.43 -5.77 -12.78
N ALA A 127 -23.81 -4.84 -13.52
CA ALA A 127 -22.49 -4.29 -13.17
C ALA A 127 -22.48 -3.49 -11.85
N GLN A 128 -23.64 -3.00 -11.41
CA GLN A 128 -23.73 -2.02 -10.34
C GLN A 128 -23.75 -2.65 -8.93
N ASP A 129 -24.21 -3.89 -8.78
CA ASP A 129 -24.34 -4.56 -7.47
C ASP A 129 -23.00 -5.10 -6.94
N VAL A 130 -22.13 -5.61 -7.81
CA VAL A 130 -20.89 -6.28 -7.38
C VAL A 130 -19.86 -5.30 -6.77
N ALA A 131 -19.83 -4.05 -7.25
CA ALA A 131 -18.93 -3.02 -6.71
C ALA A 131 -19.38 -2.49 -5.34
N PHE A 132 -20.68 -2.56 -5.04
CA PHE A 132 -21.24 -2.17 -3.74
C PHE A 132 -20.84 -3.18 -2.66
N ASP A 133 -20.91 -4.48 -2.97
CA ASP A 133 -20.55 -5.56 -2.03
C ASP A 133 -19.07 -5.51 -1.63
N TYR A 134 -18.16 -5.17 -2.56
CA TYR A 134 -16.74 -5.07 -2.26
C TYR A 134 -16.42 -3.97 -1.25
N ARG A 135 -17.06 -2.81 -1.37
CA ARG A 135 -16.81 -1.67 -0.47
C ARG A 135 -17.29 -1.97 0.94
N TRP A 136 -18.41 -2.66 1.10
CA TRP A 136 -18.92 -3.09 2.41
C TRP A 136 -18.10 -4.22 3.02
N TYR A 137 -17.70 -5.20 2.21
CA TYR A 137 -16.81 -6.28 2.65
C TYR A 137 -15.48 -5.73 3.19
N PHE A 138 -14.90 -4.77 2.50
CA PHE A 138 -13.66 -4.14 2.94
C PHE A 138 -13.85 -3.19 4.12
N GLY A 139 -14.88 -2.34 4.05
CA GLY A 139 -15.19 -1.35 5.08
C GLY A 139 -15.50 -2.00 6.43
N SER A 140 -16.24 -3.10 6.44
CA SER A 140 -16.56 -3.83 7.68
C SER A 140 -15.32 -4.45 8.33
N ARG A 141 -14.44 -5.08 7.55
CA ARG A 141 -13.17 -5.65 8.06
C ARG A 141 -12.24 -4.57 8.58
N LEU A 142 -12.14 -3.46 7.85
CA LEU A 142 -11.38 -2.30 8.31
C LEU A 142 -11.94 -1.77 9.63
N ALA A 143 -13.26 -1.62 9.73
CA ALA A 143 -13.90 -1.13 10.94
C ALA A 143 -13.62 -2.06 12.13
N VAL A 144 -13.67 -3.38 11.94
CA VAL A 144 -13.31 -4.36 12.97
C VAL A 144 -11.83 -4.22 13.38
N VAL A 145 -10.93 -4.09 12.41
CA VAL A 145 -9.49 -3.95 12.66
C VAL A 145 -9.17 -2.64 13.40
N LEU A 146 -9.79 -1.53 13.02
CA LEU A 146 -9.64 -0.24 13.70
C LEU A 146 -10.27 -0.27 15.09
N PHE A 147 -11.41 -0.95 15.25
CA PHE A 147 -12.04 -1.15 16.55
C PHE A 147 -11.14 -1.96 17.48
N LEU A 148 -10.60 -3.09 17.02
CA LEU A 148 -9.65 -3.90 17.77
C LEU A 148 -8.39 -3.11 18.15
N TYR A 149 -7.89 -2.27 17.22
CA TYR A 149 -6.80 -1.36 17.54
C TYR A 149 -7.17 -0.43 18.70
N GLY A 150 -8.32 0.24 18.60
CA GLY A 150 -8.82 1.13 19.63
C GLY A 150 -8.95 0.45 20.99
N VAL A 151 -9.44 -0.79 21.01
CA VAL A 151 -9.53 -1.61 22.24
C VAL A 151 -8.14 -1.91 22.81
N CYS A 152 -7.17 -2.32 21.99
CA CYS A 152 -5.80 -2.58 22.44
C CYS A 152 -5.14 -1.31 23.00
N VAL A 153 -5.30 -0.18 22.31
CA VAL A 153 -4.77 1.12 22.76
C VAL A 153 -5.43 1.54 24.07
N TYR A 154 -6.75 1.40 24.17
CA TYR A 154 -7.50 1.68 25.39
C TYR A 154 -6.98 0.83 26.56
N ALA A 155 -6.84 -0.48 26.35
CA ALA A 155 -6.38 -1.42 27.36
C ALA A 155 -4.97 -1.10 27.87
N VAL A 156 -4.03 -0.77 26.97
CA VAL A 156 -2.63 -0.53 27.35
C VAL A 156 -2.43 0.83 28.04
N PHE A 157 -3.15 1.87 27.60
CA PHE A 157 -2.86 3.24 28.01
C PHE A 157 -3.89 3.87 28.96
N PHE A 158 -5.11 3.33 29.03
CA PHE A 158 -6.22 3.95 29.78
C PHE A 158 -6.86 3.02 30.82
N ASP A 159 -6.71 1.71 30.67
CA ASP A 159 -7.26 0.77 31.65
C ASP A 159 -6.45 0.82 32.95
N ALA A 160 -7.04 1.42 33.98
CA ALA A 160 -6.43 1.55 35.29
C ALA A 160 -6.07 0.20 35.93
N THR A 161 -6.79 -0.88 35.59
CA THR A 161 -6.53 -2.22 36.11
C THR A 161 -5.24 -2.80 35.53
N ILE A 162 -5.05 -2.64 34.22
CA ILE A 162 -3.84 -3.09 33.53
C ILE A 162 -2.65 -2.25 33.98
N LEU A 163 -2.80 -0.93 34.03
CA LEU A 163 -1.75 -0.03 34.50
C LEU A 163 -1.36 -0.32 35.95
N ALA A 164 -2.32 -0.60 36.84
CA ALA A 164 -2.03 -1.00 38.21
C ALA A 164 -1.30 -2.36 38.27
N HIS A 165 -1.67 -3.32 37.42
CA HIS A 165 -0.95 -4.59 37.31
C HIS A 165 0.49 -4.41 36.82
N VAL A 166 0.70 -3.55 35.83
CA VAL A 166 2.04 -3.25 35.31
C VAL A 166 2.87 -2.57 36.39
N ALA A 167 2.31 -1.56 37.06
CA ALA A 167 2.98 -0.86 38.16
C ALA A 167 3.33 -1.79 39.33
N GLY A 168 2.44 -2.74 39.67
CA GLY A 168 2.68 -3.69 40.75
C GLY A 168 3.75 -4.74 40.44
N ASN A 169 3.86 -5.18 39.17
CA ASN A 169 4.78 -6.24 38.77
C ASN A 169 6.14 -5.72 38.26
N TYR A 170 6.22 -4.46 37.84
CA TYR A 170 7.40 -3.86 37.21
C TYR A 170 7.81 -2.53 37.89
N VAL A 171 7.92 -2.54 39.22
CA VAL A 171 8.25 -1.36 40.02
C VAL A 171 9.58 -0.74 39.57
N GLY A 172 9.55 0.55 39.22
CA GLY A 172 10.71 1.31 38.72
C GLY A 172 11.06 1.07 37.24
N SER A 173 10.25 0.30 36.52
CA SER A 173 10.41 0.04 35.07
C SER A 173 9.06 0.02 34.34
N GLU A 174 8.07 0.72 34.88
CA GLU A 174 6.68 0.70 34.41
C GLU A 174 6.59 1.19 32.96
N ALA A 175 7.30 2.27 32.64
CA ALA A 175 7.34 2.83 31.29
C ALA A 175 7.88 1.84 30.26
N VAL A 176 8.89 1.04 30.62
CA VAL A 176 9.47 0.02 29.75
C VAL A 176 8.47 -1.11 29.51
N ALA A 177 7.79 -1.57 30.57
CA ALA A 177 6.78 -2.61 30.48
C ALA A 177 5.57 -2.19 29.63
N VAL A 178 5.08 -0.95 29.80
CA VAL A 178 4.00 -0.39 28.96
C VAL A 178 4.44 -0.30 27.50
N SER A 179 5.66 0.17 27.24
CA SER A 179 6.20 0.27 25.88
C SER A 179 6.32 -1.10 25.22
N PHE A 180 6.81 -2.11 25.95
CA PHE A 180 6.89 -3.48 25.46
C PHE A 180 5.50 -4.04 25.13
N LEU A 181 4.52 -3.85 26.02
CA LEU A 181 3.15 -4.29 25.81
C LEU A 181 2.52 -3.61 24.59
N ALA A 182 2.76 -2.30 24.40
CA ALA A 182 2.29 -1.55 23.24
C ALA A 182 2.89 -2.09 21.94
N VAL A 183 4.20 -2.35 21.89
CA VAL A 183 4.88 -2.92 20.71
C VAL A 183 4.34 -4.33 20.42
N PHE A 184 4.18 -5.16 21.43
CA PHE A 184 3.64 -6.51 21.26
C PHE A 184 2.21 -6.50 20.73
N MET A 185 1.34 -5.66 21.31
CA MET A 185 -0.05 -5.51 20.86
C MET A 185 -0.11 -4.95 19.44
N PHE A 186 0.77 -4.00 19.09
CA PHE A 186 0.88 -3.48 17.74
C PHE A 186 1.29 -4.57 16.73
N PHE A 187 2.24 -5.44 17.10
CA PHE A 187 2.63 -6.59 16.27
C PHE A 187 1.45 -7.54 16.03
N VAL A 188 0.72 -7.91 17.09
CA VAL A 188 -0.47 -8.77 16.97
C VAL A 188 -1.52 -8.10 16.07
N TRP A 189 -1.76 -6.81 16.28
CA TRP A 189 -2.69 -6.04 15.45
C TRP A 189 -2.25 -6.02 13.98
N CYS A 190 -0.97 -5.81 13.69
CA CYS A 190 -0.42 -5.89 12.33
C CYS A 190 -0.66 -7.26 11.69
N MET A 191 -0.51 -8.36 12.45
CA MET A 191 -0.85 -9.69 11.95
C MET A 191 -2.34 -9.83 11.63
N VAL A 192 -3.22 -9.29 12.47
CA VAL A 192 -4.67 -9.28 12.22
C VAL A 192 -4.99 -8.47 10.96
N VAL A 193 -4.42 -7.28 10.80
CA VAL A 193 -4.55 -6.46 9.58
C VAL A 193 -4.08 -7.26 8.37
N TYR A 194 -2.92 -7.90 8.48
CA TYR A 194 -2.35 -8.69 7.39
C TYR A 194 -3.30 -9.80 6.94
N LEU A 195 -3.79 -10.59 7.89
CA LEU A 195 -4.67 -11.73 7.61
C LEU A 195 -6.08 -11.31 7.18
N MET A 196 -6.64 -10.25 7.78
CA MET A 196 -8.02 -9.84 7.52
C MET A 196 -8.18 -8.90 6.34
N VAL A 197 -7.13 -8.15 5.98
CA VAL A 197 -7.20 -7.07 4.99
C VAL A 197 -6.26 -7.38 3.82
N LEU A 198 -4.95 -7.51 4.07
CA LEU A 198 -3.95 -7.67 3.01
C LEU A 198 -4.09 -8.98 2.23
N VAL A 199 -4.13 -10.13 2.91
CA VAL A 199 -4.22 -11.44 2.23
C VAL A 199 -5.45 -11.51 1.32
N PRO A 200 -6.67 -11.14 1.77
CA PRO A 200 -7.82 -11.04 0.88
C PRO A 200 -7.60 -10.10 -0.30
N THR A 201 -7.00 -8.91 -0.11
CA THR A 201 -6.74 -8.01 -1.26
C THR A 201 -5.81 -8.62 -2.29
N MET A 202 -4.73 -9.25 -1.84
CA MET A 202 -3.76 -9.85 -2.75
C MET A 202 -4.38 -11.02 -3.51
N ASN A 203 -5.20 -11.84 -2.85
CA ASN A 203 -5.93 -12.93 -3.50
C ASN A 203 -6.92 -12.40 -4.54
N LEU A 204 -7.64 -11.33 -4.23
CA LEU A 204 -8.59 -10.73 -5.16
C LEU A 204 -7.89 -10.12 -6.37
N GLU A 205 -6.75 -9.45 -6.18
CA GLU A 205 -5.94 -8.95 -7.28
C GLU A 205 -5.38 -10.10 -8.14
N TYR A 206 -4.90 -11.17 -7.50
CA TYR A 206 -4.42 -12.36 -8.20
C TYR A 206 -5.53 -12.99 -9.05
N ASP A 207 -6.73 -13.16 -8.49
CA ASP A 207 -7.88 -13.71 -9.19
C ASP A 207 -8.32 -12.81 -10.34
N GLN A 208 -8.30 -11.48 -10.17
CA GLN A 208 -8.58 -10.53 -11.25
C GLN A 208 -7.56 -10.66 -12.40
N ARG A 209 -6.25 -10.70 -12.08
CA ARG A 209 -5.19 -10.87 -13.09
C ARG A 209 -5.25 -12.23 -13.77
N ARG A 210 -5.64 -13.27 -13.05
CA ARG A 210 -5.83 -14.62 -13.61
C ARG A 210 -7.03 -14.64 -14.55
N LEU A 211 -8.16 -14.07 -14.14
CA LEU A 211 -9.38 -13.99 -14.94
C LEU A 211 -9.12 -13.21 -16.24
N ALA A 212 -8.45 -12.06 -16.16
CA ALA A 212 -8.09 -11.25 -17.33
C ALA A 212 -7.29 -12.07 -18.37
N ARG A 213 -6.26 -12.81 -17.91
CA ARG A 213 -5.47 -13.68 -18.79
C ARG A 213 -6.28 -14.83 -19.41
N THR A 214 -7.17 -15.45 -18.65
CA THR A 214 -8.04 -16.52 -19.16
C THR A 214 -9.01 -15.97 -20.21
N LEU A 215 -9.57 -14.79 -19.99
CA LEU A 215 -10.49 -14.13 -20.92
C LEU A 215 -9.80 -13.70 -22.20
N GLU A 216 -8.59 -13.14 -22.13
CA GLU A 216 -7.78 -12.86 -23.32
C GLU A 216 -7.51 -14.13 -24.12
N ALA A 217 -7.17 -15.23 -23.45
CA ALA A 217 -6.94 -16.53 -24.10
C ALA A 217 -8.22 -17.09 -24.75
N VAL A 218 -9.39 -16.92 -24.13
CA VAL A 218 -10.69 -17.36 -24.69
C VAL A 218 -11.15 -16.45 -25.83
N ALA A 219 -10.98 -15.13 -25.71
CA ALA A 219 -11.29 -14.17 -26.76
C ALA A 219 -10.46 -14.45 -28.02
N LEU A 220 -9.15 -14.68 -27.86
CA LEU A 220 -8.25 -15.09 -28.95
C LEU A 220 -8.68 -16.41 -29.62
N LYS A 221 -9.32 -17.31 -28.86
CA LYS A 221 -9.82 -18.60 -29.38
C LYS A 221 -11.15 -18.47 -30.14
N HIS A 222 -11.97 -17.46 -29.84
CA HIS A 222 -13.28 -17.23 -30.46
C HIS A 222 -13.33 -16.10 -31.50
N THR A 223 -12.26 -15.32 -31.68
CA THR A 223 -12.14 -14.36 -32.81
C THR A 223 -11.16 -14.89 -33.86
N PRO A 224 -11.61 -15.73 -34.83
CA PRO A 224 -10.73 -16.32 -35.85
C PRO A 224 -10.07 -15.25 -36.73
N SER A 225 -10.69 -14.06 -36.89
CA SER A 225 -10.16 -12.97 -37.71
C SER A 225 -8.86 -12.36 -37.18
N VAL A 226 -8.69 -12.25 -35.86
CA VAL A 226 -7.48 -11.65 -35.25
C VAL A 226 -6.32 -12.65 -35.25
N ALA A 227 -6.60 -13.93 -35.03
CA ALA A 227 -5.61 -14.99 -35.19
C ALA A 227 -5.14 -15.10 -36.65
N TYR A 228 -6.04 -15.03 -37.62
CA TYR A 228 -5.70 -14.99 -39.05
C TYR A 228 -4.91 -13.74 -39.42
N ALA A 229 -5.28 -12.55 -38.94
CA ALA A 229 -4.54 -11.31 -39.21
C ALA A 229 -3.12 -11.34 -38.63
N ARG A 230 -2.95 -11.93 -37.44
CA ARG A 230 -1.63 -12.11 -36.82
C ARG A 230 -0.78 -13.13 -37.58
N ILE A 231 -1.36 -14.25 -38.02
CA ILE A 231 -0.65 -15.25 -38.84
C ILE A 231 -0.26 -14.66 -40.20
N LEU A 232 -1.19 -13.96 -40.88
CA LEU A 232 -0.91 -13.25 -42.12
C LEU A 232 0.16 -12.17 -41.95
N GLY A 233 0.16 -11.47 -40.82
CA GLY A 233 1.22 -10.52 -40.45
C GLY A 233 2.59 -11.18 -40.35
N TRP A 234 2.69 -12.33 -39.67
CA TRP A 234 3.95 -13.08 -39.57
C TRP A 234 4.40 -13.69 -40.91
N ILE A 235 3.47 -14.17 -41.73
CA ILE A 235 3.76 -14.64 -43.09
C ILE A 235 4.29 -13.46 -43.94
N GLY A 236 3.66 -12.29 -43.85
CA GLY A 236 4.10 -11.08 -44.53
C GLY A 236 5.51 -10.65 -44.13
N VAL A 237 5.82 -10.69 -42.83
CA VAL A 237 7.19 -10.43 -42.32
C VAL A 237 8.18 -11.46 -42.86
N GLY A 238 7.82 -12.75 -42.88
CA GLY A 238 8.66 -13.81 -43.43
C GLY A 238 8.95 -13.63 -44.92
N ILE A 239 7.95 -13.26 -45.72
CA ILE A 239 8.09 -12.97 -47.15
C ILE A 239 8.99 -11.74 -47.38
N ALA A 240 8.80 -10.67 -46.61
CA ALA A 240 9.61 -9.46 -46.70
C ALA A 240 11.10 -9.74 -46.39
N VAL A 241 11.37 -10.56 -45.38
CA VAL A 241 12.75 -10.98 -45.03
C VAL A 241 13.36 -11.85 -46.13
N ALA A 242 12.61 -12.80 -46.70
CA ALA A 242 13.09 -13.65 -47.79
C ALA A 242 13.39 -12.84 -49.06
N LEU A 243 12.53 -11.87 -49.42
CA LEU A 243 12.74 -10.95 -50.54
C LEU A 243 13.95 -10.03 -50.30
N ALA A 244 14.12 -9.51 -49.10
CA ALA A 244 15.27 -8.69 -48.75
C ALA A 244 16.58 -9.49 -48.84
N LEU A 245 16.59 -10.73 -48.36
CA LEU A 245 17.75 -11.62 -48.47
C LEU A 245 18.07 -11.97 -49.93
N TRP A 246 17.06 -12.26 -50.75
CA TRP A 246 17.24 -12.56 -52.18
C TRP A 246 17.80 -11.36 -52.95
N LEU A 247 17.30 -10.15 -52.68
CA LEU A 247 17.81 -8.91 -53.29
C LEU A 247 19.22 -8.52 -52.81
N SER A 248 19.64 -8.96 -51.62
CA SER A 248 20.98 -8.71 -51.08
C SER A 248 22.03 -9.74 -51.53
N GLY A 249 21.60 -10.86 -52.11
CA GLY A 249 22.44 -12.00 -52.49
C GLY A 249 22.68 -12.17 -53.99
N GLY A 250 22.26 -11.20 -54.82
CA GLY A 250 22.56 -11.09 -56.25
C GLY A 250 23.36 -9.83 -56.54
#